data_AF-A0A925SZ87-F1
#
_entry.id   AF-A0A925SZ87-F1
#
_cell.length_a   1.000
_cell.length_b   1.000
_cell.length_c   1.000
_cell.angle_alpha   90.00
_cell.angle_beta   90.00
_cell.angle_gamma   90.00
#
_symmetry.space_group_name_H-M   'P 1'
#
loop_
_entity.id
_entity.type
_entity.pdbx_description
1 polymer ?
#
loop_
_entity_poly.entity_id
_entity_poly.type
_entity_poly.pdbx_seq_one_letter_code
_entity_poly.pdbx_strand_id
1 'polypeptide(L)'
;MKSRVFASLAVTVLALILSSRAVAASPQSGFVKVQGKHFTLDGKPYYFAGANLWYGMYLGSPGKTGARARLIKELDQLASEGVLNLRVLAISEASTLKRAVTPFVMRRPNHLDETLWQGLDFLLDEMAKRDMKAVLCLNNFWQWSGGMAQYAAWFNNEPVLDPDVTGDWNSFMDNSASFYRSPPAGCLDDQDHLHARAADVHDSSEVASSRCG
;
A
#
# COMPACT_ATOMS: atom_id res chain seq x y z
N MET A 1 8.83 73.68 13.68
CA MET A 1 9.64 72.52 14.12
C MET A 1 8.81 71.42 14.81
N LYS A 2 7.58 71.12 14.37
CA LYS A 2 6.69 70.12 15.03
C LYS A 2 5.98 69.11 14.10
N SER A 3 6.19 69.18 12.78
CA SER A 3 5.43 68.34 11.81
C SER A 3 6.20 67.13 11.26
N ARG A 4 7.52 67.04 11.49
CA ARG A 4 8.35 65.97 10.90
C ARG A 4 8.53 64.70 11.76
N VAL A 5 8.12 64.73 13.02
CA VAL A 5 8.33 63.60 13.95
C VAL A 5 7.21 62.54 13.84
N PHE A 6 6.00 62.94 13.45
CA PHE A 6 4.85 62.02 13.35
C PHE A 6 4.88 61.12 12.10
N ALA A 7 5.55 61.54 11.03
CA ALA A 7 5.63 60.75 9.80
C ALA A 7 6.56 59.54 9.92
N SER A 8 7.64 59.62 10.72
CA SER A 8 8.56 58.49 10.93
C SER A 8 7.98 57.42 11.85
N LEU A 9 7.13 57.78 12.82
CA LEU A 9 6.56 56.82 13.77
C LEU A 9 5.45 55.95 13.14
N ALA A 10 4.70 56.52 12.19
CA ALA A 10 3.65 55.79 11.47
C ALA A 10 4.21 54.74 10.48
N VAL A 11 5.38 54.99 9.90
CA VAL A 11 6.04 54.06 8.96
C VAL A 11 6.66 52.87 9.69
N THR A 12 7.14 53.04 10.92
CA THR A 12 7.69 51.93 11.72
C THR A 12 6.59 51.00 12.26
N VAL A 13 5.42 51.53 12.59
CA VAL A 13 4.28 50.72 13.08
C VAL A 13 3.65 49.90 11.94
N LEU A 14 3.63 50.40 10.70
CA LEU A 14 3.13 49.64 9.55
C LEU A 14 4.07 48.49 9.13
N ALA A 15 5.38 48.64 9.37
CA ALA A 15 6.35 47.57 9.11
C ALA A 15 6.31 46.43 10.14
N LEU A 16 5.87 46.69 11.38
CA LEU A 16 5.74 45.64 12.42
C LEU A 16 4.46 44.81 12.30
N ILE A 17 3.43 45.26 11.59
CA ILE A 17 2.16 44.51 11.45
C ILE A 17 2.22 43.48 10.30
N LEU A 18 3.23 43.53 9.43
CA LEU A 18 3.39 42.58 8.32
C LEU A 18 4.25 41.33 8.64
N SER A 19 4.82 41.21 9.84
CA SER A 19 5.81 40.15 10.15
C SER A 19 5.30 38.95 10.96
N SER A 20 4.00 38.78 11.14
CA SER A 20 3.47 37.60 11.85
C SER A 20 2.24 37.00 11.17
N ARG A 21 2.36 36.64 9.88
CA ARG A 21 1.64 35.46 9.40
C ARG A 21 2.46 34.26 9.82
N ALA A 22 2.21 33.76 11.03
CA ALA A 22 2.47 32.36 11.32
C ALA A 22 1.64 31.58 10.31
N VAL A 23 2.28 31.11 9.22
CA VAL A 23 1.71 30.04 8.42
C VAL A 23 1.60 28.88 9.39
N ALA A 24 0.38 28.64 9.89
CA ALA A 24 0.10 27.44 10.63
C ALA A 24 0.55 26.29 9.72
N ALA A 25 1.61 25.60 10.12
CA ALA A 25 2.04 24.40 9.43
C ALA A 25 0.85 23.45 9.52
N SER A 26 0.22 23.17 8.38
CA SER A 26 -0.79 22.12 8.32
C SER A 26 -0.15 20.86 8.89
N PRO A 27 -0.83 20.14 9.80
CA PRO A 27 -0.28 18.91 10.35
C PRO A 27 0.15 18.01 9.19
N GLN A 28 1.41 17.56 9.23
CA GLN A 28 1.95 16.68 8.21
C GLN A 28 1.21 15.35 8.32
N SER A 29 0.26 15.13 7.41
CA SER A 29 -0.52 13.89 7.43
C SER A 29 0.34 12.70 7.03
N GLY A 30 1.46 12.91 6.31
CA GLY A 30 2.29 11.82 5.77
C GLY A 30 1.63 11.03 4.62
N PHE A 31 0.33 11.19 4.43
CA PHE A 31 -0.43 10.65 3.31
C PHE A 31 -0.22 11.43 2.01
N VAL A 32 0.00 10.69 0.92
CA VAL A 32 -0.04 11.21 -0.44
C VAL A 32 -1.49 11.51 -0.81
N LYS A 33 -1.75 12.72 -1.30
CA LYS A 33 -3.07 13.20 -1.71
C LYS A 33 -3.09 13.48 -3.21
N VAL A 34 -4.29 13.57 -3.78
CA VAL A 34 -4.50 13.99 -5.17
C VAL A 34 -4.96 15.45 -5.18
N GLN A 35 -4.32 16.28 -5.99
CA GLN A 35 -4.74 17.64 -6.28
C GLN A 35 -4.79 17.85 -7.79
N GLY A 36 -6.01 17.79 -8.35
CA GLY A 36 -6.22 17.86 -9.80
C GLY A 36 -5.51 16.70 -10.51
N LYS A 37 -4.47 17.00 -11.29
CA LYS A 37 -3.70 16.02 -12.06
C LYS A 37 -2.38 15.60 -11.41
N HIS A 38 -2.11 16.06 -10.19
CA HIS A 38 -0.83 15.84 -9.50
C HIS A 38 -1.05 15.20 -8.14
N PHE A 39 -0.04 14.47 -7.67
CA PHE A 39 0.04 14.07 -6.27
C PHE A 39 0.64 15.19 -5.43
N THR A 40 0.24 15.26 -4.17
CA THR A 40 0.85 16.14 -3.16
C THR A 40 1.16 15.38 -1.89
N LEU A 41 2.22 15.79 -1.20
CA LEU A 41 2.60 15.28 0.12
C LEU A 41 2.88 16.49 1.00
N ASP A 42 2.16 16.59 2.12
CA ASP A 42 2.24 17.72 3.07
C ASP A 42 2.18 19.10 2.38
N GLY A 43 1.25 19.23 1.43
CA GLY A 43 0.98 20.47 0.69
C GLY A 43 2.00 20.81 -0.40
N LYS A 44 3.01 19.96 -0.64
CA LYS A 44 4.00 20.13 -1.71
C LYS A 44 3.73 19.16 -2.87
N PRO A 45 4.01 19.52 -4.13
CA PRO A 45 3.97 18.57 -5.24
C PRO A 45 4.81 17.33 -4.95
N TYR A 46 4.25 16.15 -5.18
CA TYR A 46 4.91 14.87 -4.97
C TYR A 46 5.10 14.15 -6.30
N TYR A 47 6.35 14.05 -6.73
CA TYR A 47 6.78 13.25 -7.87
C TYR A 47 7.74 12.18 -7.35
N PHE A 48 7.66 10.98 -7.91
CA PHE A 48 8.48 9.87 -7.44
C PHE A 48 9.02 9.04 -8.61
N ALA A 49 10.26 8.57 -8.44
CA ALA A 49 10.73 7.38 -9.11
C ALA A 49 10.34 6.17 -8.26
N GLY A 50 9.84 5.11 -8.90
CA GLY A 50 9.35 3.93 -8.20
C GLY A 50 9.82 2.61 -8.80
N ALA A 51 9.67 1.54 -8.02
CA ALA A 51 10.00 0.18 -8.43
C ALA A 51 8.91 -0.81 -7.97
N ASN A 52 8.90 -2.00 -8.59
CA ASN A 52 8.10 -3.12 -8.10
C ASN A 52 8.98 -3.99 -7.19
N LEU A 53 8.53 -4.22 -5.95
CA LEU A 53 9.18 -5.09 -4.97
C LEU A 53 8.15 -6.07 -4.39
N TRP A 54 7.53 -6.87 -5.27
CA TRP A 54 6.42 -7.76 -4.91
C TRP A 54 6.77 -8.74 -3.77
N TYR A 55 8.03 -9.15 -3.67
CA TYR A 55 8.52 -10.11 -2.69
C TYR A 55 8.92 -9.48 -1.35
N GLY A 56 8.76 -8.16 -1.16
CA GLY A 56 9.23 -7.45 0.03
C GLY A 56 8.69 -8.05 1.33
N MET A 57 7.39 -8.37 1.38
CA MET A 57 6.75 -9.02 2.53
C MET A 57 7.41 -10.36 2.87
N TYR A 58 7.76 -11.16 1.87
CA TYR A 58 8.40 -12.45 2.06
C TYR A 58 9.80 -12.32 2.69
N LEU A 59 10.61 -11.36 2.22
CA LEU A 59 11.91 -11.09 2.83
C LEU A 59 11.78 -10.46 4.23
N GLY A 60 10.70 -9.72 4.48
CA GLY A 60 10.41 -9.12 5.77
C GLY A 60 9.92 -10.10 6.84
N SER A 61 9.49 -11.31 6.46
CA SER A 61 8.96 -12.29 7.40
C SER A 61 9.99 -12.64 8.49
N PRO A 62 9.60 -12.79 9.76
CA PRO A 62 10.45 -13.37 10.81
C PRO A 62 10.58 -14.90 10.69
N GLY A 63 9.83 -15.54 9.80
CA GLY A 63 9.85 -16.98 9.58
C GLY A 63 10.99 -17.46 8.67
N LYS A 64 10.91 -18.73 8.27
CA LYS A 64 11.98 -19.42 7.50
C LYS A 64 12.27 -18.82 6.12
N THR A 65 11.30 -18.11 5.54
CA THR A 65 11.46 -17.46 4.23
C THR A 65 12.04 -16.05 4.31
N GLY A 66 12.16 -15.53 5.53
CA GLY A 66 12.67 -14.20 5.80
C GLY A 66 14.14 -14.04 5.45
N ALA A 67 14.48 -12.84 4.97
CA ALA A 67 15.85 -12.38 4.80
C ALA A 67 15.93 -10.88 5.12
N ARG A 68 15.56 -10.49 6.34
CA ARG A 68 15.44 -9.08 6.76
C ARG A 68 16.70 -8.25 6.50
N ALA A 69 17.88 -8.80 6.76
CA ALA A 69 19.15 -8.11 6.48
C ALA A 69 19.34 -7.81 4.98
N ARG A 70 18.90 -8.73 4.10
CA ARG A 70 18.88 -8.51 2.65
C ARG A 70 17.86 -7.42 2.29
N LEU A 71 16.66 -7.50 2.85
CA LEU A 71 15.61 -6.49 2.60
C LEU A 71 16.09 -5.08 2.97
N ILE A 72 16.65 -4.90 4.17
CA ILE A 72 17.23 -3.62 4.64
C ILE A 72 18.24 -3.10 3.61
N LYS A 73 19.18 -3.94 3.18
CA LYS A 73 20.20 -3.57 2.19
C LYS A 73 19.61 -3.20 0.83
N GLU A 74 18.59 -3.92 0.36
CA GLU A 74 17.91 -3.60 -0.90
C GLU A 74 17.18 -2.26 -0.81
N LEU A 75 16.51 -1.97 0.32
CA LEU A 75 15.85 -0.68 0.55
C LEU A 75 16.86 0.47 0.66
N ASP A 76 18.01 0.28 1.32
CA ASP A 76 19.09 1.26 1.36
C ASP A 76 19.62 1.57 -0.05
N GLN A 77 19.82 0.53 -0.86
CA GLN A 77 20.27 0.70 -2.24
C GLN A 77 19.25 1.48 -3.07
N LEU A 78 17.97 1.10 -3.01
CA LEU A 78 16.89 1.80 -3.71
C LEU A 78 16.77 3.27 -3.27
N ALA A 79 16.86 3.55 -1.97
CA ALA A 79 16.85 4.92 -1.44
C ALA A 79 18.04 5.75 -1.95
N SER A 80 19.24 5.16 -2.00
CA SER A 80 20.44 5.85 -2.49
C SER A 80 20.36 6.25 -3.97
N GLU A 81 19.57 5.52 -4.75
CA GLU A 81 19.28 5.80 -6.17
C GLU A 81 18.02 6.68 -6.36
N GLY A 82 17.40 7.16 -5.28
CA GLY A 82 16.22 8.03 -5.32
C GLY A 82 14.89 7.33 -5.61
N VAL A 83 14.82 6.00 -5.50
CA VAL A 83 13.58 5.23 -5.63
C VAL A 83 12.82 5.28 -4.31
N LEU A 84 11.78 6.11 -4.25
CA LEU A 84 11.04 6.40 -3.00
C LEU A 84 9.59 5.89 -3.00
N ASN A 85 9.17 5.17 -4.03
CA ASN A 85 7.84 4.55 -4.09
C ASN A 85 7.93 3.10 -4.53
N LEU A 86 7.40 2.18 -3.73
CA LEU A 86 7.43 0.75 -4.03
C LEU A 86 6.03 0.19 -4.20
N ARG A 87 5.79 -0.44 -5.35
CA ARG A 87 4.62 -1.28 -5.58
C ARG A 87 4.90 -2.69 -5.07
N VAL A 88 4.13 -3.15 -4.10
CA VAL A 88 4.38 -4.41 -3.37
C VAL A 88 3.13 -5.27 -3.34
N LEU A 89 3.30 -6.58 -3.24
CA LEU A 89 2.19 -7.51 -3.03
C LEU A 89 1.91 -7.60 -1.53
N ALA A 90 0.65 -7.41 -1.13
CA ALA A 90 0.24 -7.51 0.27
C ALA A 90 -0.30 -8.91 0.62
N ILE A 91 -0.93 -9.59 -0.34
CA ILE A 91 -1.60 -10.88 -0.14
C ILE A 91 -1.34 -11.80 -1.33
N SER A 92 -1.29 -13.10 -1.05
CA SER A 92 -1.15 -14.16 -2.06
C SER A 92 -1.85 -15.41 -1.55
N GLU A 93 -2.53 -16.10 -2.46
CA GLU A 93 -3.43 -17.19 -2.16
C GLU A 93 -2.74 -18.55 -2.37
N ALA A 94 -3.19 -19.55 -1.61
CA ALA A 94 -2.76 -20.92 -1.78
C ALA A 94 -3.04 -21.41 -3.19
N SER A 95 -2.00 -21.91 -3.83
CA SER A 95 -2.05 -22.35 -5.21
C SER A 95 -1.14 -23.56 -5.41
N THR A 96 -1.60 -24.50 -6.21
CA THR A 96 -0.83 -25.67 -6.67
C THR A 96 -0.24 -25.45 -8.06
N LEU A 97 -0.40 -24.25 -8.63
CA LEU A 97 0.06 -23.93 -9.98
C LEU A 97 1.58 -23.82 -10.01
N LYS A 98 2.17 -24.16 -11.15
CA LYS A 98 3.61 -24.38 -11.27
C LYS A 98 4.45 -23.15 -10.95
N ARG A 99 3.92 -21.97 -11.27
CA ARG A 99 4.62 -20.68 -11.14
C ARG A 99 4.00 -19.75 -10.10
N ALA A 100 3.18 -20.30 -9.22
CA ALA A 100 2.68 -19.56 -8.06
C ALA A 100 3.77 -19.43 -6.99
N VAL A 101 3.78 -18.29 -6.30
CA VAL A 101 4.67 -18.04 -5.17
C VAL A 101 4.38 -19.06 -4.06
N THR A 102 5.45 -19.59 -3.46
CA THR A 102 5.38 -20.46 -2.29
C THR A 102 6.43 -20.03 -1.26
N PRO A 103 6.09 -19.97 0.04
CA PRO A 103 4.77 -20.18 0.63
C PRO A 103 3.77 -19.08 0.22
N PHE A 104 2.51 -19.19 0.64
CA PHE A 104 1.42 -18.25 0.37
C PHE A 104 0.90 -17.64 1.67
N VAL A 105 0.34 -16.44 1.61
CA VAL A 105 -0.22 -15.76 2.80
C VAL A 105 -1.58 -16.32 3.17
N MET A 106 -2.51 -16.45 2.22
CA MET A 106 -3.87 -16.90 2.47
C MET A 106 -4.05 -18.35 2.09
N ARG A 107 -4.33 -19.23 3.07
CA ARG A 107 -4.55 -20.67 2.79
C ARG A 107 -5.90 -20.93 2.13
N ARG A 108 -6.90 -20.23 2.62
CA ARG A 108 -8.30 -20.24 2.22
C ARG A 108 -8.90 -18.91 2.67
N PRO A 109 -10.07 -18.52 2.17
CA PRO A 109 -10.67 -17.25 2.54
C PRO A 109 -10.71 -17.04 4.06
N ASN A 110 -10.28 -15.86 4.51
CA ASN A 110 -10.20 -15.46 5.92
C ASN A 110 -9.23 -16.27 6.79
N HIS A 111 -8.26 -16.98 6.21
CA HIS A 111 -7.23 -17.73 6.95
C HIS A 111 -5.81 -17.35 6.48
N LEU A 112 -5.26 -16.31 7.10
CA LEU A 112 -3.95 -15.73 6.80
C LEU A 112 -2.84 -16.38 7.65
N ASP A 113 -1.65 -16.52 7.06
CA ASP A 113 -0.42 -16.84 7.78
C ASP A 113 0.17 -15.55 8.38
N GLU A 114 -0.10 -15.35 9.66
CA GLU A 114 0.39 -14.18 10.41
C GLU A 114 1.91 -14.04 10.43
N THR A 115 2.66 -15.14 10.28
CA THR A 115 4.13 -15.07 10.23
C THR A 115 4.60 -14.44 8.93
N LEU A 116 3.94 -14.74 7.80
CA LEU A 116 4.24 -14.07 6.54
C LEU A 116 3.73 -12.63 6.56
N TRP A 117 2.56 -12.39 7.14
CA TRP A 117 1.92 -11.08 7.13
C TRP A 117 2.64 -10.06 8.04
N GLN A 118 3.23 -10.49 9.16
CA GLN A 118 4.21 -9.68 9.92
C GLN A 118 5.42 -9.24 9.08
N GLY A 119 5.70 -9.92 7.98
CA GLY A 119 6.71 -9.48 7.02
C GLY A 119 6.32 -8.22 6.26
N LEU A 120 5.02 -7.99 6.04
CA LEU A 120 4.51 -6.75 5.45
C LEU A 120 4.69 -5.59 6.43
N ASP A 121 4.39 -5.80 7.72
CA ASP A 121 4.63 -4.77 8.75
C ASP A 121 6.11 -4.36 8.79
N PHE A 122 7.01 -5.34 8.80
CA PHE A 122 8.45 -5.10 8.79
C PHE A 122 8.90 -4.35 7.52
N LEU A 123 8.37 -4.73 6.36
CA LEU A 123 8.63 -4.02 5.10
C LEU A 123 8.20 -2.56 5.19
N LEU A 124 6.98 -2.30 5.66
CA LEU A 124 6.42 -0.94 5.74
C LEU A 124 7.17 -0.07 6.76
N ASP A 125 7.54 -0.64 7.92
CA ASP A 125 8.37 0.03 8.92
C ASP A 125 9.76 0.40 8.35
N GLU A 126 10.42 -0.54 7.67
CA GLU A 126 11.72 -0.26 7.04
C GLU A 126 11.63 0.73 5.87
N MET A 127 10.53 0.72 5.11
CA MET A 127 10.25 1.72 4.09
C MET A 127 10.06 3.11 4.71
N ALA A 128 9.33 3.21 5.82
CA ALA A 128 9.07 4.46 6.51
C ALA A 128 10.35 5.13 7.03
N LYS A 129 11.31 4.35 7.53
CA LYS A 129 12.64 4.83 7.97
C LYS A 129 13.46 5.50 6.86
N ARG A 130 13.08 5.29 5.59
CA ARG A 130 13.73 5.82 4.38
C ARG A 130 12.82 6.78 3.61
N ASP A 131 11.76 7.27 4.26
CA ASP A 131 10.73 8.16 3.67
C ASP A 131 10.00 7.60 2.45
N MET A 132 10.10 6.29 2.20
CA MET A 132 9.45 5.64 1.07
C MET A 132 7.92 5.58 1.26
N LYS A 133 7.20 5.40 0.15
CA LYS A 133 5.75 5.19 0.11
C LYS A 133 5.42 3.87 -0.58
N ALA A 134 4.35 3.21 -0.15
CA ALA A 134 3.94 1.93 -0.68
C ALA A 134 2.67 2.07 -1.54
N VAL A 135 2.63 1.34 -2.65
CA VAL A 135 1.39 0.96 -3.34
C VAL A 135 1.15 -0.51 -3.04
N LEU A 136 0.17 -0.78 -2.17
CA LEU A 136 -0.20 -2.14 -1.78
C LEU A 136 -1.11 -2.76 -2.83
N CYS A 137 -0.67 -3.86 -3.44
CA CYS A 137 -1.48 -4.66 -4.36
C CYS A 137 -2.13 -5.78 -3.58
N LEU A 138 -3.47 -5.75 -3.54
CA LEU A 138 -4.26 -6.59 -2.64
C LEU A 138 -4.74 -7.88 -3.29
N ASN A 139 -4.74 -7.92 -4.61
CA ASN A 139 -5.14 -9.08 -5.39
C ASN A 139 -4.37 -9.05 -6.73
N ASN A 140 -4.53 -10.08 -7.53
CA ASN A 140 -3.83 -10.25 -8.78
C ASN A 140 -4.72 -10.94 -9.82
N PHE A 141 -4.75 -10.41 -11.02
CA PHE A 141 -5.47 -11.06 -12.11
C PHE A 141 -4.76 -12.32 -12.62
N TRP A 142 -3.43 -12.38 -12.44
CA TRP A 142 -2.59 -13.46 -12.92
C TRP A 142 -2.30 -14.51 -11.84
N GLN A 143 -1.92 -15.71 -12.28
CA GLN A 143 -1.82 -16.91 -11.46
C GLN A 143 -0.64 -16.96 -10.49
N TRP A 144 0.38 -16.11 -10.69
CA TRP A 144 1.66 -16.24 -9.97
C TRP A 144 1.57 -15.95 -8.47
N SER A 145 0.47 -15.37 -7.99
CA SER A 145 0.17 -15.25 -6.56
C SER A 145 -1.11 -15.99 -6.15
N GLY A 146 -1.63 -16.88 -6.99
CA GLY A 146 -3.01 -17.38 -6.90
C GLY A 146 -3.98 -16.40 -7.57
N GLY A 147 -4.38 -15.37 -6.85
CA GLY A 147 -5.15 -14.23 -7.36
C GLY A 147 -6.63 -14.53 -7.59
N MET A 148 -7.25 -13.74 -8.46
CA MET A 148 -8.68 -13.77 -8.76
C MET A 148 -9.18 -15.13 -9.25
N ALA A 149 -8.37 -15.84 -10.05
CA ALA A 149 -8.68 -17.21 -10.47
C ALA A 149 -8.75 -18.18 -9.28
N GLN A 150 -7.89 -18.00 -8.27
CA GLN A 150 -7.92 -18.81 -7.05
C GLN A 150 -9.16 -18.53 -6.20
N TYR A 151 -9.61 -17.27 -6.13
CA TYR A 151 -10.89 -16.91 -5.55
C TYR A 151 -12.07 -17.56 -6.29
N ALA A 152 -12.07 -17.49 -7.62
CA ALA A 152 -13.08 -18.14 -8.45
C ALA A 152 -13.10 -19.66 -8.24
N ALA A 153 -11.93 -20.28 -8.10
CA ALA A 153 -11.79 -21.71 -7.79
C ALA A 153 -12.40 -22.09 -6.44
N TRP A 154 -12.13 -21.30 -5.39
CA TRP A 154 -12.72 -21.53 -4.07
C TRP A 154 -14.24 -21.37 -4.07
N PHE A 155 -14.76 -20.40 -4.81
CA PHE A 155 -16.20 -20.15 -4.88
C PHE A 155 -16.94 -21.21 -5.70
N ASN A 156 -16.40 -21.60 -6.85
CA ASN A 156 -17.03 -22.57 -7.75
C ASN A 156 -16.71 -24.04 -7.41
N ASN A 157 -15.77 -24.28 -6.49
CA ASN A 157 -15.24 -25.60 -6.16
C ASN A 157 -14.66 -26.33 -7.38
N GLU A 158 -13.95 -25.58 -8.24
CA GLU A 158 -13.29 -26.07 -9.44
C GLU A 158 -11.80 -25.69 -9.40
N PRO A 159 -10.87 -26.53 -9.87
CA PRO A 159 -9.46 -26.19 -9.86
C PRO A 159 -9.14 -25.06 -10.85
N VAL A 160 -8.14 -24.24 -10.52
CA VAL A 160 -7.56 -23.31 -11.50
C VAL A 160 -6.77 -24.11 -12.53
N LEU A 161 -7.06 -23.90 -13.81
CA LEU A 161 -6.26 -24.45 -14.90
C LEU A 161 -5.04 -23.54 -15.14
N ASP A 162 -3.84 -24.08 -14.96
CA ASP A 162 -2.58 -23.33 -15.09
C ASP A 162 -2.35 -22.92 -16.57
N PRO A 163 -2.39 -21.63 -16.93
CA PRO A 163 -2.18 -21.20 -18.31
C PRO A 163 -0.75 -21.48 -18.80
N ASP A 164 0.23 -21.62 -17.89
CA ASP A 164 1.59 -22.02 -18.25
C ASP A 164 1.68 -23.51 -18.65
N VAL A 165 0.69 -24.32 -18.29
CA VAL A 165 0.58 -25.74 -18.65
C VAL A 165 -0.36 -25.94 -19.83
N THR A 166 -1.53 -25.30 -19.82
CA THR A 166 -2.54 -25.46 -20.87
C THR A 166 -2.20 -24.68 -22.14
N GLY A 167 -1.47 -23.56 -22.02
CA GLY A 167 -1.27 -22.59 -23.10
C GLY A 167 -2.51 -21.75 -23.43
N ASP A 168 -3.63 -21.97 -22.73
CA ASP A 168 -4.90 -21.30 -22.98
C ASP A 168 -5.08 -20.08 -22.07
N TRP A 169 -4.50 -18.97 -22.48
CA TRP A 169 -4.60 -17.70 -21.76
C TRP A 169 -5.99 -17.09 -21.81
N ASN A 170 -6.76 -17.30 -22.88
CA ASN A 170 -8.09 -16.70 -23.01
C ASN A 170 -9.05 -17.31 -21.98
N SER A 171 -9.08 -18.64 -21.87
CA SER A 171 -9.91 -19.31 -20.87
C SER A 171 -9.47 -18.95 -19.44
N PHE A 172 -8.16 -18.80 -19.19
CA PHE A 172 -7.68 -18.31 -17.89
C PHE A 172 -8.17 -16.89 -17.59
N MET A 173 -8.09 -15.97 -18.56
CA MET A 173 -8.58 -14.60 -18.39
C MET A 173 -10.08 -14.55 -18.14
N ASP A 174 -10.87 -15.38 -18.84
CA ASP A 174 -12.33 -15.48 -18.65
C ASP A 174 -12.68 -16.02 -17.25
N ASN A 175 -11.94 -17.03 -16.78
CA ASN A 175 -12.06 -17.57 -15.43
C ASN A 175 -11.68 -16.52 -14.38
N SER A 176 -10.53 -15.87 -14.51
CA SER A 176 -10.07 -14.83 -13.59
C SER A 176 -11.06 -13.66 -13.54
N ALA A 177 -11.59 -13.22 -14.67
CA ALA A 177 -12.60 -12.16 -14.75
C ALA A 177 -13.97 -12.56 -14.16
N SER A 178 -14.23 -13.85 -13.94
CA SER A 178 -15.46 -14.28 -13.25
C SER A 178 -15.51 -13.80 -11.80
N PHE A 179 -14.36 -13.53 -11.18
CA PHE A 179 -14.25 -12.94 -9.84
C PHE A 179 -15.14 -11.70 -9.67
N TYR A 180 -15.17 -10.81 -10.66
CA TYR A 180 -15.96 -9.58 -10.61
C TYR A 180 -17.49 -9.79 -10.70
N ARG A 181 -17.93 -10.99 -11.11
CA ARG A 181 -19.36 -11.33 -11.30
C ARG A 181 -19.91 -12.23 -10.19
N SER A 182 -19.04 -12.87 -9.42
CA SER A 182 -19.50 -13.69 -8.30
C SER A 182 -20.18 -12.80 -7.25
N PRO A 183 -21.41 -13.14 -6.79
CA PRO A 183 -22.05 -12.42 -5.68
C PRO A 183 -21.08 -12.41 -4.51
N PRO A 184 -21.06 -11.34 -3.70
CA PRO A 184 -19.86 -10.95 -3.00
C PRO A 184 -19.23 -12.14 -2.29
N ALA A 185 -18.13 -12.60 -2.90
CA ALA A 185 -16.92 -12.89 -2.16
C ALA A 185 -16.48 -11.66 -1.32
N GLY A 186 -17.24 -10.57 -1.26
CA GLY A 186 -17.13 -9.44 -0.33
C GLY A 186 -17.41 -9.74 1.14
N CYS A 187 -17.55 -11.00 1.56
CA CYS A 187 -17.27 -11.40 2.95
C CYS A 187 -15.97 -12.27 3.05
N LEU A 188 -15.17 -12.30 1.96
CA LEU A 188 -13.84 -12.91 1.81
C LEU A 188 -12.77 -11.87 1.38
N ASP A 189 -13.13 -10.58 1.40
CA ASP A 189 -12.37 -9.54 0.74
C ASP A 189 -11.07 -9.25 1.51
N ASP A 190 -9.95 -9.34 0.79
CA ASP A 190 -8.61 -8.97 1.26
C ASP A 190 -8.54 -7.58 1.90
N GLN A 191 -9.45 -6.70 1.47
CA GLN A 191 -9.60 -5.34 1.99
C GLN A 191 -10.04 -5.32 3.46
N ASP A 192 -10.94 -6.20 3.90
CA ASP A 192 -11.42 -6.21 5.28
C ASP A 192 -10.30 -6.54 6.27
N HIS A 193 -9.43 -7.49 5.91
CA HIS A 193 -8.26 -7.84 6.72
C HIS A 193 -7.28 -6.68 6.83
N LEU A 194 -7.01 -5.99 5.72
CA LEU A 194 -6.13 -4.82 5.72
C LEU A 194 -6.74 -3.64 6.44
N HIS A 195 -8.05 -3.43 6.36
CA HIS A 195 -8.75 -2.41 7.13
C HIS A 195 -8.65 -2.68 8.63
N ALA A 196 -8.87 -3.93 9.05
CA ALA A 196 -8.69 -4.33 10.44
C ALA A 196 -7.24 -4.12 10.92
N ARG A 197 -6.25 -4.54 10.13
CA ARG A 197 -4.82 -4.38 10.50
C ARG A 197 -4.36 -2.92 10.46
N ALA A 198 -4.89 -2.11 9.54
CA ALA A 198 -4.61 -0.67 9.50
C ALA A 198 -5.22 0.07 10.70
N ALA A 199 -6.40 -0.36 11.17
CA ALA A 199 -7.03 0.17 12.38
C ALA A 199 -6.24 -0.20 13.66
N ASP A 200 -5.55 -1.33 13.69
CA ASP A 200 -4.64 -1.67 14.81
C ASP A 200 -3.37 -0.79 14.84
N VAL A 201 -2.97 -0.21 13.69
CA VAL A 201 -1.76 0.62 13.54
C VAL A 201 -2.01 2.12 13.68
N HIS A 202 -3.26 2.58 13.51
CA HIS A 202 -3.68 3.95 13.79
C HIS A 202 -4.86 3.92 14.74
N ASP A 203 -4.73 4.51 15.93
CA ASP A 203 -5.85 4.83 16.85
C ASP A 203 -6.92 5.67 16.11
N SER A 204 -7.83 4.97 15.43
CA SER A 204 -8.85 5.56 14.55
C SER A 204 -10.17 4.90 14.89
N SER A 205 -10.96 5.59 15.71
CA SER A 205 -12.32 5.21 16.12
C SER A 205 -13.37 5.30 15.00
N GLU A 206 -12.98 5.13 13.75
CA GLU A 206 -13.87 5.14 12.59
C GLU A 206 -13.38 4.07 11.63
N VAL A 207 -13.90 2.85 11.76
CA VAL A 207 -14.36 1.98 10.66
C VAL A 207 -14.83 0.69 11.35
N ALA A 208 -16.10 0.65 11.74
CA ALA A 208 -16.75 -0.59 12.13
C ALA A 208 -18.09 -0.72 11.41
N SER A 209 -18.16 -1.79 10.62
CA SER A 209 -19.32 -2.55 10.18
C SER A 209 -20.45 -1.80 9.45
N SER A 210 -20.63 -2.15 8.19
CA SER A 210 -21.90 -2.70 7.70
C SER A 210 -21.76 -3.02 6.22
N ARG A 211 -22.04 -4.27 5.82
CA ARG A 211 -22.67 -4.69 4.55
C ARG A 211 -22.41 -6.19 4.27
N CYS A 212 -23.02 -7.07 5.05
CA CYS A 212 -23.46 -8.36 4.51
C CYS A 212 -24.90 -8.54 5.03
N GLY A 213 -25.88 -8.31 4.15
CA GLY A 213 -27.32 -8.52 4.37
C GLY A 213 -27.89 -9.24 3.17
#